data_AF-A0A1C2D896-F1
#
_entry.id   AF-A0A1C2D896-F1
#
_cell.length_a   1.000
_cell.length_b   1.000
_cell.length_c   1.000
_cell.angle_alpha   90.00
_cell.angle_beta   90.00
_cell.angle_gamma   90.00
#
_symmetry.space_group_name_H-M   'P 1'
#
loop_
_entity.id
_entity.type
_entity.pdbx_description
1 polymer ?
#
loop_
_entity_poly.entity_id
_entity_poly.type
_entity_poly.pdbx_seq_one_letter_code
_entity_poly.pdbx_strand_id
1 'polypeptide(L)'
;MNDDIRQRGIILDELREQLLDGTVSMGAAVKRLRTEITGLRQEQFARMCKISLRTLRQIEQDEGNPTVQTLNAVFRPFGMQVGIIPLRPRPAATSL
;
A
#
# COMPACT_ATOMS: atom_id res chain seq x y z
N MET A 1 -16.04 -4.69 16.95
CA MET A 1 -15.68 -5.94 16.23
C MET A 1 -16.20 -5.98 14.79
N ASN A 2 -17.51 -5.90 14.51
CA ASN A 2 -17.99 -5.81 13.11
C ASN A 2 -17.66 -4.46 12.45
N ASP A 3 -17.72 -3.36 13.20
CA ASP A 3 -17.44 -2.03 12.65
C ASP A 3 -15.95 -1.80 12.40
N ASP A 4 -15.05 -2.35 13.22
CA ASP A 4 -13.60 -2.24 13.01
C ASP A 4 -13.15 -2.98 11.73
N ILE A 5 -13.75 -4.13 11.44
CA ILE A 5 -13.46 -4.90 10.23
C ILE A 5 -13.96 -4.14 9.00
N ARG A 6 -15.17 -3.55 9.06
CA ARG A 6 -15.71 -2.71 7.99
C ARG A 6 -14.84 -1.47 7.77
N GLN A 7 -14.42 -0.81 8.84
CA GLN A 7 -13.58 0.39 8.78
C GLN A 7 -12.24 0.09 8.10
N ARG A 8 -11.61 -1.04 8.44
CA ARG A 8 -10.38 -1.49 7.77
C ARG A 8 -10.60 -1.78 6.29
N GLY A 9 -11.74 -2.37 5.93
CA GLY A 9 -12.11 -2.61 4.53
C GLY A 9 -12.20 -1.30 3.73
N ILE A 10 -12.87 -0.29 4.28
CA ILE A 10 -12.99 1.03 3.65
C ILE A 10 -11.62 1.66 3.41
N ILE A 11 -10.74 1.67 4.43
CA ILE A 11 -9.40 2.27 4.31
C ILE A 11 -8.56 1.51 3.25
N LEU A 12 -8.68 0.19 3.18
CA LEU A 12 -7.97 -0.61 2.17
C LEU A 12 -8.46 -0.33 0.75
N ASP A 13 -9.79 -0.22 0.55
CA ASP A 13 -10.36 0.13 -0.75
C ASP A 13 -9.95 1.55 -1.17
N GLU A 14 -10.05 2.53 -0.26
CA GLU A 14 -9.60 3.90 -0.51
C GLU A 14 -8.11 3.97 -0.90
N LEU A 15 -7.24 3.28 -0.14
CA LEU A 15 -5.80 3.24 -0.45
C LEU A 15 -5.52 2.57 -1.79
N ARG A 16 -6.28 1.54 -2.16
CA ARG A 16 -6.14 0.88 -3.46
C ARG A 16 -6.44 1.85 -4.60
N GLU A 17 -7.56 2.58 -4.53
CA GLU A 17 -7.92 3.55 -5.56
C GLU A 17 -6.87 4.67 -5.64
N GLN A 18 -6.41 5.19 -4.49
CA GLN A 18 -5.37 6.22 -4.44
C GLN A 18 -4.02 5.76 -5.02
N LEU A 19 -3.68 4.48 -4.87
CA LEU A 19 -2.47 3.91 -5.46
C LEU A 19 -2.60 3.74 -6.98
N LEU A 20 -3.80 3.41 -7.46
CA LEU A 20 -4.08 3.22 -8.89
C LEU A 20 -4.16 4.54 -9.65
N ASP A 21 -4.72 5.58 -9.04
CA ASP A 21 -4.81 6.93 -9.63
C ASP A 21 -3.53 7.77 -9.43
N GLY A 22 -2.62 7.31 -8.58
CA GLY A 22 -1.36 7.98 -8.26
C GLY A 22 -1.51 9.21 -7.38
N THR A 23 -2.64 9.36 -6.67
CA THR A 23 -2.89 10.47 -5.73
C THR A 23 -2.21 10.28 -4.38
N VAL A 24 -1.73 9.07 -4.08
CA VAL A 24 -0.87 8.78 -2.92
C VAL A 24 0.47 8.19 -3.38
N SER A 25 1.55 8.60 -2.72
CA SER A 25 2.85 7.97 -2.94
C SER A 25 2.88 6.56 -2.34
N MET A 26 3.81 5.73 -2.85
CA MET A 26 4.02 4.38 -2.33
C MET A 26 4.39 4.42 -0.85
N GLY A 27 5.28 5.34 -0.44
CA GLY A 27 5.71 5.50 0.94
C GLY A 27 4.59 5.94 1.87
N ALA A 28 3.77 6.91 1.44
CA ALA A 28 2.62 7.35 2.20
C ALA A 28 1.60 6.22 2.37
N ALA A 29 1.31 5.44 1.32
CA ALA A 29 0.41 4.29 1.41
C ALA A 29 0.92 3.23 2.39
N VAL A 30 2.21 2.87 2.32
CA VAL A 30 2.82 1.90 3.25
C VAL A 30 2.75 2.39 4.70
N LYS A 31 3.00 3.68 4.93
CA LYS A 31 2.89 4.29 6.26
C LYS A 31 1.45 4.20 6.79
N ARG A 32 0.44 4.49 5.96
CA ARG A 32 -0.98 4.37 6.32
C ARG A 32 -1.38 2.92 6.62
N LEU A 33 -0.98 1.96 5.79
CA LEU A 33 -1.18 0.53 6.07
C LEU A 33 -0.59 0.13 7.43
N ARG A 34 0.61 0.63 7.74
CA ARG A 34 1.22 0.38 9.03
C ARG A 34 0.43 1.01 10.19
N THR A 35 0.09 2.30 10.12
CA THR A 35 -0.49 3.01 11.27
C THR A 35 -1.98 2.78 11.43
N GLU A 36 -2.75 2.76 10.34
CA GLU A 36 -4.22 2.74 10.38
C GLU A 36 -4.79 1.33 10.32
N ILE A 37 -4.17 0.41 9.57
CA ILE A 37 -4.66 -0.98 9.46
C ILE A 37 -4.08 -1.85 10.56
N THR A 38 -2.75 -1.87 10.68
CA THR A 38 -2.07 -2.80 11.62
C THR A 38 -1.83 -2.20 13.00
N GLY A 39 -1.70 -0.88 13.11
CA GLY A 39 -1.32 -0.19 14.35
C GLY A 39 0.12 -0.49 14.81
N LEU A 40 0.96 -1.07 13.95
CA LEU A 40 2.29 -1.54 14.34
C LEU A 40 3.35 -0.43 14.30
N ARG A 41 4.35 -0.56 15.16
CA ARG A 41 5.60 0.22 15.05
C ARG A 41 6.40 -0.25 13.84
N GLN A 42 7.27 0.61 13.31
CA GLN A 42 8.07 0.31 12.11
C GLN A 42 8.81 -1.03 12.21
N GLU A 43 9.44 -1.32 13.35
CA GLU A 43 10.16 -2.59 13.54
C GLU A 43 9.27 -3.82 13.47
N GLN A 44 8.07 -3.77 14.07
CA GLN A 44 7.12 -4.87 14.05
C GLN A 44 6.57 -5.08 12.64
N PHE A 45 6.27 -3.98 11.95
CA PHE A 45 5.77 -4.02 10.58
C PHE A 45 6.81 -4.54 9.59
N ALA A 46 8.08 -4.12 9.72
CA ALA A 46 9.18 -4.61 8.91
C ALA A 46 9.35 -6.13 9.07
N ARG A 47 9.28 -6.64 10.30
CA ARG A 47 9.29 -8.08 10.58
C ARG A 47 8.09 -8.80 9.97
N MET A 48 6.89 -8.24 10.08
CA MET A 48 5.67 -8.78 9.47
C MET A 48 5.82 -8.91 7.94
N CYS A 49 6.39 -7.89 7.29
CA CYS A 49 6.63 -7.87 5.85
C CYS A 49 7.91 -8.62 5.43
N LYS A 50 8.68 -9.17 6.39
CA LYS A 50 9.96 -9.86 6.15
C LYS A 50 11.00 -9.00 5.39
N ILE A 51 11.06 -7.71 5.72
CA ILE A 51 12.05 -6.76 5.19
C ILE A 51 12.86 -6.13 6.32
N SER A 52 14.00 -5.51 6.00
CA SER A 52 14.78 -4.78 6.99
C SER A 52 14.05 -3.49 7.43
N LEU A 53 14.27 -3.05 8.67
CA LEU A 53 13.75 -1.77 9.16
C LEU A 53 14.24 -0.59 8.30
N ARG A 54 15.50 -0.65 7.86
CA ARG A 54 16.08 0.35 6.96
C ARG A 54 15.30 0.42 5.64
N THR A 55 15.01 -0.73 5.05
CA THR A 55 14.21 -0.82 3.81
C THR A 55 12.82 -0.24 4.00
N LEU A 56 12.15 -0.58 5.11
CA LEU A 56 10.83 0.01 5.41
C LEU A 56 10.90 1.53 5.55
N ARG A 57 11.89 2.07 6.25
CA ARG A 57 12.06 3.52 6.44
C ARG A 57 12.28 4.24 5.11
N GLN A 58 13.15 3.70 4.26
CA GLN A 58 13.38 4.24 2.91
C GLN A 58 12.08 4.25 2.10
N ILE A 59 11.32 3.15 2.12
CA ILE A 59 10.01 3.09 1.45
C ILE A 59 9.07 4.17 2.02
N GLU A 60 8.89 4.26 3.34
CA GLU A 60 7.98 5.25 3.98
C GLU A 60 8.39 6.71 3.77
N GLN A 61 9.65 6.96 3.40
CA GLN A 61 10.20 8.28 3.08
C GLN A 61 10.19 8.57 1.58
N ASP A 62 9.66 7.67 0.75
CA ASP A 62 9.75 7.72 -0.72
C ASP A 62 11.22 7.83 -1.21
N GLU A 63 12.15 7.25 -0.45
CA GLU A 63 13.57 7.22 -0.77
C GLU A 63 14.01 5.89 -1.35
N GLY A 64 14.95 5.95 -2.30
CA GLY A 64 15.55 4.78 -2.92
C GLY A 64 14.70 4.18 -4.06
N ASN A 65 15.02 2.94 -4.44
CA ASN A 65 14.34 2.21 -5.51
C ASN A 65 14.09 0.76 -5.06
N PRO A 66 13.04 0.50 -4.27
CA PRO A 66 12.75 -0.84 -3.79
C PRO A 66 12.43 -1.78 -4.96
N THR A 67 12.94 -3.00 -4.89
CA THR A 67 12.60 -4.02 -5.90
C THR A 67 11.10 -4.34 -5.86
N VAL A 68 10.55 -4.78 -6.99
CA VAL A 68 9.17 -5.28 -7.07
C VAL A 68 8.90 -6.38 -6.02
N GLN A 69 9.90 -7.24 -5.76
CA GLN A 69 9.81 -8.25 -4.70
C GLN A 69 9.63 -7.64 -3.30
N THR A 70 10.39 -6.59 -2.99
CA THR A 70 10.28 -5.86 -1.71
C THR A 70 8.90 -5.23 -1.56
N LEU A 71 8.41 -4.55 -2.60
CA LEU A 71 7.09 -3.95 -2.59
C LEU A 71 6.00 -5.03 -2.42
N ASN A 72 6.08 -6.13 -3.16
CA ASN A 72 5.14 -7.24 -3.01
C ASN A 72 5.18 -7.87 -1.62
N ALA A 73 6.32 -7.89 -0.94
CA ALA A 73 6.40 -8.36 0.44
C ALA A 73 5.60 -7.49 1.42
N VAL A 74 5.52 -6.18 1.14
CA VAL A 74 4.75 -5.21 1.93
C VAL A 74 3.26 -5.26 1.59
N PHE A 75 2.89 -5.40 0.31
CA PHE A 75 1.49 -5.31 -0.13
C PHE A 75 0.71 -6.62 -0.04
N ARG A 76 1.37 -7.78 -0.16
CA ARG A 76 0.71 -9.10 -0.11
C ARG A 76 -0.14 -9.35 1.14
N PRO A 77 0.29 -8.99 2.37
CA PRO A 77 -0.55 -9.13 3.57
C PRO A 77 -1.90 -8.41 3.48
N PHE A 78 -2.03 -7.42 2.60
CA PHE A 78 -3.23 -6.61 2.39
C PHE A 78 -3.99 -6.99 1.12
N GLY A 79 -3.66 -8.13 0.49
CA GLY A 79 -4.31 -8.58 -0.74
C GLY A 79 -3.92 -7.76 -1.98
N MET A 80 -2.81 -7.02 -1.92
CA MET A 80 -2.32 -6.18 -3.02
C MET A 80 -0.99 -6.68 -3.58
N GLN A 81 -0.69 -6.32 -4.83
CA GLN A 81 0.60 -6.57 -5.48
C GLN A 81 0.91 -5.46 -6.49
N VAL A 82 2.19 -5.21 -6.74
CA VAL A 82 2.65 -4.30 -7.79
C VAL A 82 2.44 -4.95 -9.16
N GLY A 83 1.90 -4.17 -10.10
CA GLY A 83 1.61 -4.60 -11.46
C GLY A 83 1.80 -3.48 -12.49
N ILE A 84 1.54 -3.80 -13.75
CA ILE A 84 1.63 -2.87 -14.87
C ILE A 84 0.25 -2.23 -15.08
N ILE A 85 0.19 -0.89 -15.08
CA ILE A 85 -1.02 -0.10 -15.35
C ILE A 85 -0.78 0.84 -16.53
N PRO A 86 -1.83 1.27 -17.26
CA PRO A 86 -1.67 2.29 -18.28
C PRO A 86 -1.33 3.64 -17.65
N LEU A 87 -0.33 4.35 -18.18
CA LEU A 87 0.05 5.70 -17.73
C LEU A 87 -1.08 6.73 -17.85
N ARG A 88 -2.06 6.46 -18.71
CA ARG A 88 -3.28 7.25 -18.85
C ARG A 88 -4.45 6.27 -18.81
N PRO A 89 -5.34 6.34 -17.81
CA PRO A 89 -6.55 5.56 -17.81
C PRO A 89 -7.28 5.80 -19.13
N ARG A 90 -7.68 4.73 -19.83
CA ARG A 90 -8.61 4.88 -20.93
C ARG A 90 -9.90 5.45 -20.31
N PRO A 91 -10.46 6.56 -20.81
CA PRO A 91 -11.75 7.02 -20.32
C PRO A 91 -12.71 5.84 -20.43
N ALA A 92 -13.35 5.48 -19.31
CA ALA A 92 -14.33 4.41 -19.29
C ALA A 92 -15.31 4.70 -20.42
N ALA A 93 -15.44 3.75 -21.35
CA ALA A 93 -16.43 3.89 -22.42
C ALA A 93 -17.75 4.18 -21.73
N THR A 94 -18.29 5.38 -21.94
CA THR A 94 -19.62 5.75 -21.47
C THR A 94 -20.56 4.75 -22.12
N SER A 95 -20.95 3.73 -21.37
CA SER A 95 -22.04 2.84 -21.76
C SER A 95 -23.28 3.73 -21.86
N LEU A 96 -23.67 4.03 -23.11
CA LEU A 96 -24.97 4.58 -23.47
C LEU A 96 -26.03 3.49 -23.34
#